data_AF-A0A845DTK3-F1
#
_entry.id   AF-A0A845DTK3-F1
#
_cell.length_a   1.000
_cell.length_b   1.000
_cell.length_c   1.000
_cell.angle_alpha   90.00
_cell.angle_beta   90.00
_cell.angle_gamma   90.00
#
_symmetry.space_group_name_H-M   'P 1'
#
loop_
_entity.id
_entity.type
_entity.pdbx_description
1 polymer ?
#
loop_
_entity_poly.entity_id
_entity_poly.type
_entity_poly.pdbx_seq_one_letter_code
_entity_poly.pdbx_strand_id
1 'polypeptide(L)'
;MNKTLRRFLIGAGIFAAVGLLAVLVVFIAISGNNEDAVKEDAEAYTENRFQSETDVYGVLYDSMGNQPFKAAAQVRHVDDGIEFLVYRNEDNQLVDTYVSSKWEEEVTETAMAYLDEQLFGVENLDIRFEKSTSSQHRYTPEDVPSVREVEAAPSIYLDLNREPEDGDKEVFEAFATLLEDEFSFTDGRITVQYFDGDTKIKGGWTQEFS
;
A
#
# COMPACT_ATOMS: atom_id res chain seq x y z
N MET A 1 -15.65 -7.54 58.06
CA MET A 1 -14.52 -6.91 57.34
C MET A 1 -14.39 -5.45 57.80
N ASN A 2 -13.22 -5.05 58.31
CA ASN A 2 -13.04 -3.71 58.91
C ASN A 2 -13.13 -2.61 57.84
N LYS A 3 -13.79 -1.49 58.18
CA LYS A 3 -14.01 -0.35 57.26
C LYS A 3 -12.72 0.19 56.66
N THR A 4 -11.62 0.11 57.42
CA THR A 4 -10.25 0.46 56.99
C THR A 4 -9.70 -0.51 55.94
N LEU A 5 -9.85 -1.82 56.14
CA LEU A 5 -9.40 -2.83 55.18
C LEU A 5 -10.13 -2.74 53.84
N ARG A 6 -11.44 -2.45 53.86
CA ARG A 6 -12.23 -2.25 52.64
C ARG A 6 -11.77 -1.02 51.84
N ARG A 7 -11.44 0.09 52.51
CA ARG A 7 -10.94 1.31 51.87
C ARG A 7 -9.54 1.10 51.26
N PHE A 8 -8.69 0.33 51.93
CA PHE A 8 -7.36 -0.02 51.43
C PHE A 8 -7.42 -0.87 50.15
N LEU A 9 -8.28 -1.90 50.13
CA LEU A 9 -8.44 -2.77 48.96
C LEU A 9 -9.00 -2.03 47.74
N ILE A 10 -9.95 -1.13 47.93
CA ILE A 10 -10.49 -0.29 46.83
C ILE A 10 -9.40 0.65 46.30
N GLY A 11 -8.62 1.28 47.19
CA GLY A 11 -7.50 2.14 46.79
C GLY A 11 -6.42 1.37 46.01
N ALA A 12 -6.05 0.18 46.49
CA ALA A 12 -5.07 -0.68 45.81
C ALA A 12 -5.56 -1.16 44.44
N GLY A 13 -6.86 -1.49 44.31
CA GLY A 13 -7.46 -1.86 43.03
C GLY A 13 -7.45 -0.73 42.01
N ILE A 14 -7.78 0.50 42.43
CA ILE A 14 -7.72 1.68 41.55
C ILE A 14 -6.27 1.96 41.13
N PHE A 15 -5.31 1.87 42.07
CA PHE A 15 -3.90 2.10 41.76
C PHE A 15 -3.34 1.06 40.78
N ALA A 16 -3.72 -0.21 40.94
CA ALA A 16 -3.35 -1.27 40.01
C ALA A 16 -3.97 -1.04 38.61
N ALA A 17 -5.24 -0.65 38.54
CA ALA A 17 -5.91 -0.35 37.27
C ALA A 17 -5.28 0.84 36.54
N VAL A 18 -4.98 1.93 37.25
CA VAL A 18 -4.30 3.10 36.68
C VAL A 18 -2.87 2.75 36.24
N GLY A 19 -2.15 1.95 37.04
CA GLY A 19 -0.82 1.46 36.66
C GLY A 19 -0.84 0.60 35.40
N LEU A 20 -1.80 -0.31 35.28
CA LEU A 20 -1.97 -1.14 34.08
C LEU A 20 -2.29 -0.29 32.85
N LEU A 21 -3.15 0.73 33.00
CA LEU A 21 -3.53 1.63 31.92
C LEU A 21 -2.35 2.50 31.48
N ALA A 22 -1.52 2.96 32.42
CA ALA A 22 -0.29 3.70 32.12
C ALA A 22 0.74 2.84 31.38
N VAL A 23 0.93 1.58 31.78
CA VAL A 23 1.79 0.63 31.07
C VAL A 23 1.28 0.39 29.65
N LEU A 24 -0.03 0.23 29.48
CA LEU A 24 -0.65 0.01 28.18
C LEU A 24 -0.50 1.23 27.25
N VAL A 25 -0.65 2.45 27.78
CA VAL A 25 -0.41 3.69 27.04
C VAL A 25 1.06 3.85 26.64
N VAL A 26 2.00 3.53 27.54
CA VAL A 26 3.45 3.59 27.24
C VAL A 26 3.84 2.53 26.22
N PHE A 27 3.27 1.32 26.30
CA PHE A 27 3.48 0.27 25.32
C PHE A 27 3.02 0.71 23.92
N ILE A 28 1.79 1.22 23.80
CA ILE A 28 1.26 1.78 22.54
C ILE A 28 2.17 2.91 21.99
N ALA A 29 2.69 3.78 22.85
CA ALA A 29 3.55 4.89 22.44
C ALA A 29 4.95 4.45 21.94
N ILE A 30 5.48 3.34 22.46
CA ILE A 30 6.81 2.83 22.08
C ILE A 30 6.71 1.92 20.83
N SER A 31 5.65 1.13 20.71
CA SER A 31 5.48 0.16 19.61
C SER A 31 5.43 0.81 18.22
N GLY A 32 4.90 2.03 18.11
CA GLY A 32 4.80 2.73 16.83
C GLY A 32 6.13 3.18 16.20
N ASN A 33 7.26 3.01 16.88
CA ASN A 33 8.57 3.49 16.43
C ASN A 33 9.72 2.49 16.64
N ASN A 34 9.40 1.24 16.97
CA ASN A 34 10.37 0.15 17.16
C ASN A 34 10.14 -0.92 16.07
N GLU A 35 11.19 -1.28 15.33
CA GLU A 35 11.14 -2.25 14.24
C GLU A 35 10.48 -3.58 14.67
N ASP A 36 10.91 -4.12 15.80
CA ASP A 36 10.41 -5.40 16.32
C ASP A 36 8.90 -5.35 16.59
N ALA A 37 8.40 -4.23 17.11
CA ALA A 37 7.00 -4.08 17.44
C ALA A 37 6.12 -3.92 16.18
N VAL A 38 6.65 -3.27 15.13
CA VAL A 38 5.96 -3.16 13.83
C VAL A 38 5.87 -4.53 13.17
N LYS A 39 6.93 -5.34 13.26
CA LYS A 39 6.95 -6.72 12.76
C LYS A 39 5.99 -7.63 13.52
N GLU A 40 6.03 -7.61 14.86
CA GLU A 40 5.13 -8.39 15.71
C GLU A 40 3.65 -8.05 15.47
N ASP A 41 3.33 -6.75 15.31
CA ASP A 41 1.98 -6.30 14.94
C ASP A 41 1.54 -6.87 13.58
N ALA A 42 2.44 -6.91 12.59
CA ALA A 42 2.14 -7.41 11.26
C ALA A 42 2.04 -8.93 11.20
N GLU A 43 2.90 -9.66 11.93
CA GLU A 43 2.80 -11.12 12.09
C GLU A 43 1.45 -11.49 12.70
N ALA A 44 1.08 -10.86 13.82
CA ALA A 44 -0.22 -11.10 14.46
C ALA A 44 -1.40 -10.72 13.54
N TYR A 45 -1.29 -9.66 12.76
CA TYR A 45 -2.32 -9.29 11.79
C TYR A 45 -2.49 -10.34 10.71
N THR A 46 -1.37 -10.74 10.10
CA THR A 46 -1.36 -11.62 8.92
C THR A 46 -1.80 -13.04 9.27
N GLU A 47 -1.38 -13.59 10.42
CA GLU A 47 -1.84 -14.89 10.93
C GLU A 47 -3.37 -14.98 11.08
N ASN A 48 -4.03 -13.86 11.38
CA ASN A 48 -5.49 -13.81 11.54
C ASN A 48 -6.22 -13.47 10.23
N ARG A 49 -5.55 -12.80 9.30
CA ARG A 49 -6.13 -12.21 8.10
C ARG A 49 -6.01 -13.10 6.87
N PHE A 50 -4.93 -13.89 6.79
CA PHE A 50 -4.58 -14.73 5.65
C PHE A 50 -4.64 -16.21 6.05
N GLN A 51 -5.18 -17.04 5.16
CA GLN A 51 -5.14 -18.51 5.33
C GLN A 51 -3.78 -19.10 4.98
N SER A 52 -3.06 -18.46 4.07
CA SER A 52 -1.74 -18.88 3.60
C SER A 52 -0.62 -18.20 4.37
N GLU A 53 0.58 -18.78 4.27
CA GLU A 53 1.78 -18.26 4.94
C GLU A 53 2.18 -16.90 4.36
N THR A 54 2.69 -16.04 5.24
CA THR A 54 3.20 -14.71 4.89
C THR A 54 4.54 -14.49 5.58
N ASP A 55 5.48 -13.88 4.86
CA ASP A 55 6.82 -13.56 5.37
C ASP A 55 6.93 -12.07 5.68
N VAL A 56 7.07 -11.72 6.97
CA VAL A 56 7.40 -10.36 7.40
C VAL A 56 8.91 -10.18 7.38
N TYR A 57 9.43 -9.41 6.42
CA TYR A 57 10.88 -9.38 6.15
C TYR A 57 11.55 -8.04 6.46
N GLY A 58 10.79 -6.94 6.56
CA GLY A 58 11.35 -5.60 6.68
C GLY A 58 10.40 -4.60 7.33
N VAL A 59 10.91 -3.39 7.54
CA VAL A 59 10.10 -2.23 7.96
C VAL A 59 10.48 -1.03 7.11
N LEU A 60 9.46 -0.40 6.53
CA LEU A 60 9.55 0.85 5.80
C LEU A 60 9.12 2.00 6.72
N TYR A 61 9.97 3.02 6.85
CA TYR A 61 9.68 4.21 7.65
C TYR A 61 9.34 5.40 6.75
N ASP A 62 8.29 6.14 7.13
CA ASP A 62 8.00 7.42 6.50
C ASP A 62 8.94 8.51 7.03
N SER A 63 10.02 8.71 6.28
CA SER A 63 11.03 9.73 6.63
C SER A 63 10.61 11.15 6.22
N MET A 64 9.59 11.29 5.37
CA MET A 64 9.20 12.56 4.74
C MET A 64 7.81 13.06 5.14
N GLY A 65 7.04 12.27 5.90
CA GLY A 65 5.71 12.64 6.37
C GLY A 65 4.65 12.64 5.25
N ASN A 66 4.88 11.89 4.18
CA ASN A 66 4.03 11.83 2.99
C ASN A 66 3.34 10.47 2.80
N GLN A 67 3.50 9.54 3.73
CA GLN A 67 2.85 8.25 3.72
C GLN A 67 1.66 8.22 4.68
N PRO A 68 0.68 7.33 4.47
CA PRO A 68 -0.44 7.14 5.39
C PRO A 68 -0.04 6.39 6.69
N PHE A 69 1.26 6.21 6.92
CA PHE A 69 1.84 5.50 8.06
C PHE A 69 3.15 6.15 8.48
N LYS A 70 3.56 5.94 9.74
CA LYS A 70 4.91 6.29 10.21
C LYS A 70 5.92 5.17 9.96
N ALA A 71 5.44 3.94 10.14
CA ALA A 71 6.17 2.73 9.87
C ALA A 71 5.19 1.69 9.32
N ALA A 72 5.63 0.91 8.35
CA ALA A 72 4.90 -0.20 7.77
C ALA A 72 5.80 -1.44 7.75
N ALA A 73 5.27 -2.59 8.14
CA ALA A 73 5.94 -3.85 7.90
C ALA A 73 5.88 -4.19 6.41
N GLN A 74 7.00 -4.64 5.86
CA GLN A 74 7.04 -5.22 4.52
C GLN A 74 6.75 -6.71 4.63
N VAL A 75 5.74 -7.17 3.91
CA VAL A 75 5.21 -8.52 3.97
C VAL A 75 5.19 -9.11 2.57
N ARG A 76 5.50 -10.39 2.44
CA ARG A 76 5.33 -11.16 1.20
C ARG A 76 4.34 -12.29 1.42
N HIS A 77 3.34 -12.42 0.56
CA HIS A 77 2.47 -13.57 0.55
C HIS A 77 3.17 -14.75 -0.15
N VAL A 78 3.28 -15.89 0.51
CA VAL A 78 4.18 -16.98 0.06
C VAL A 78 3.68 -17.66 -1.22
N ASP A 79 2.36 -17.81 -1.37
CA ASP A 79 1.80 -18.61 -2.46
C ASP A 79 1.87 -17.91 -3.83
N ASP A 80 1.64 -16.60 -3.88
CA ASP A 80 1.64 -15.82 -5.13
C ASP A 80 2.77 -14.79 -5.21
N GLY A 81 3.60 -14.67 -4.17
CA GLY A 81 4.78 -13.80 -4.17
C GLY A 81 4.47 -12.31 -4.04
N ILE A 82 3.20 -11.92 -3.90
CA ILE A 82 2.79 -10.51 -3.81
C ILE A 82 3.41 -9.87 -2.57
N GLU A 83 4.11 -8.76 -2.78
CA GLU A 83 4.66 -7.93 -1.71
C GLU A 83 3.70 -6.80 -1.37
N PHE A 84 3.46 -6.58 -0.08
CA PHE A 84 2.51 -5.60 0.40
C PHE A 84 2.94 -5.04 1.75
N LEU A 85 2.27 -3.97 2.17
CA LEU A 85 2.54 -3.29 3.43
C LEU A 85 1.44 -3.59 4.44
N VAL A 86 1.85 -3.79 5.69
CA VAL A 86 0.93 -3.82 6.85
C VAL A 86 1.30 -2.68 7.79
N TYR A 87 0.34 -1.84 8.14
CA TYR A 87 0.60 -0.68 8.99
C TYR A 87 -0.62 -0.24 9.79
N ARG A 88 -0.38 0.62 10.78
CA ARG A 88 -1.46 1.27 11.54
C ARG A 88 -1.92 2.55 10.83
N ASN A 89 -3.20 2.63 10.50
CA ASN A 89 -3.81 3.83 9.93
C ASN A 89 -3.96 4.94 10.99
N GLU A 90 -4.53 6.09 10.60
CA GLU A 90 -4.73 7.25 11.50
C GLU A 90 -5.64 6.93 12.71
N ASP A 91 -6.56 5.97 12.56
CA ASP A 91 -7.43 5.46 13.62
C ASP A 91 -6.77 4.36 14.48
N ASN A 92 -5.46 4.14 14.30
CA ASN A 92 -4.66 3.14 14.99
C ASN A 92 -5.06 1.68 14.72
N GLN A 93 -5.75 1.43 13.60
CA GLN A 93 -6.16 0.12 13.13
C GLN A 93 -5.12 -0.46 12.18
N LEU A 94 -4.83 -1.76 12.32
CA LEU A 94 -3.97 -2.47 11.37
C LEU A 94 -4.73 -2.68 10.05
N VAL A 95 -4.10 -2.26 8.97
CA VAL A 95 -4.58 -2.37 7.59
C VAL A 95 -3.45 -2.89 6.72
N ASP A 96 -3.81 -3.49 5.59
CA ASP A 96 -2.87 -3.99 4.59
C ASP A 96 -3.09 -3.35 3.21
N THR A 97 -2.12 -3.51 2.32
CA THR A 97 -2.20 -3.12 0.90
C THR A 97 -2.25 -4.32 -0.04
N TYR A 98 -2.55 -5.54 0.43
CA TYR A 98 -2.40 -6.76 -0.37
C TYR A 98 -3.27 -6.74 -1.63
N VAL A 99 -4.54 -6.32 -1.51
CA VAL A 99 -5.46 -6.23 -2.65
C VAL A 99 -4.96 -5.25 -3.69
N SER A 100 -4.54 -4.04 -3.28
CA SER A 100 -4.01 -3.05 -4.22
C SER A 100 -2.71 -3.53 -4.86
N SER A 101 -1.79 -4.11 -4.08
CA SER A 101 -0.52 -4.63 -4.59
C SER A 101 -0.73 -5.77 -5.60
N LYS A 102 -1.73 -6.63 -5.39
CA LYS A 102 -2.08 -7.69 -6.35
C LYS A 102 -2.61 -7.12 -7.67
N TRP A 103 -3.45 -6.09 -7.61
CA TRP A 103 -3.91 -5.40 -8.81
C TRP A 103 -2.80 -4.60 -9.50
N GLU A 104 -1.90 -3.98 -8.74
CA GLU A 104 -0.72 -3.29 -9.27
C GLU A 104 0.17 -4.24 -10.05
N GLU A 105 0.42 -5.44 -9.54
CA GLU A 105 1.19 -6.47 -10.24
C GLU A 105 0.49 -6.91 -11.54
N GLU A 106 -0.82 -7.17 -11.50
CA GLU A 106 -1.59 -7.58 -12.68
C GLU A 106 -1.57 -6.52 -13.81
N VAL A 107 -1.67 -5.25 -13.44
CA VAL A 107 -1.54 -4.14 -14.39
C VAL A 107 -0.10 -4.01 -14.88
N THR A 108 0.89 -4.16 -13.99
CA THR A 108 2.32 -4.08 -14.32
C THR A 108 2.70 -5.14 -15.35
N GLU A 109 2.31 -6.40 -15.15
CA GLU A 109 2.59 -7.49 -16.10
C GLU A 109 2.05 -7.18 -17.50
N THR A 110 0.82 -6.66 -17.58
CA THR A 110 0.18 -6.32 -18.85
C THR A 110 0.82 -5.10 -19.50
N ALA A 111 1.11 -4.08 -18.70
CA ALA A 111 1.71 -2.84 -19.15
C ALA A 111 3.14 -3.05 -19.67
N MET A 112 3.97 -3.76 -18.91
CA MET A 112 5.37 -4.00 -19.28
C MET A 112 5.49 -4.86 -20.54
N ALA A 113 4.57 -5.82 -20.75
CA ALA A 113 4.54 -6.60 -21.99
C ALA A 113 4.37 -5.72 -23.25
N TYR A 114 3.63 -4.60 -23.15
CA TYR A 114 3.50 -3.63 -24.23
C TYR A 114 4.68 -2.65 -24.28
N LEU A 115 5.05 -2.08 -23.13
CA LEU A 115 6.05 -1.03 -23.04
C LEU A 115 7.44 -1.51 -23.46
N ASP A 116 7.85 -2.72 -23.09
CA ASP A 116 9.16 -3.29 -23.46
C ASP A 116 9.35 -3.41 -24.98
N GLU A 117 8.25 -3.56 -25.73
CA GLU A 117 8.30 -3.66 -27.18
C GLU A 117 8.20 -2.30 -27.89
N GLN A 118 7.41 -1.38 -27.33
CA GLN A 118 7.01 -0.15 -28.02
C GLN A 118 7.77 1.10 -27.54
N LEU A 119 8.38 1.06 -26.35
CA LEU A 119 8.90 2.24 -25.69
C LEU A 119 10.25 1.97 -25.01
N PHE A 120 11.32 2.49 -25.59
CA PHE A 120 12.64 2.47 -24.96
C PHE A 120 12.72 3.47 -23.80
N GLY A 121 13.53 3.15 -22.80
CA GLY A 121 13.91 4.08 -21.73
C GLY A 121 12.92 4.16 -20.59
N VAL A 122 12.02 3.19 -20.44
CA VAL A 122 11.17 3.05 -19.25
C VAL A 122 12.07 2.85 -18.03
N GLU A 123 12.04 3.81 -17.12
CA GLU A 123 12.80 3.78 -15.87
C GLU A 123 11.93 3.34 -14.70
N ASN A 124 10.68 3.81 -14.68
CA ASN A 124 9.74 3.50 -13.62
C ASN A 124 8.30 3.46 -14.15
N LEU A 125 7.54 2.47 -13.67
CA LEU A 125 6.10 2.36 -13.85
C LEU A 125 5.49 2.22 -12.45
N ASP A 126 4.88 3.29 -11.97
CA ASP A 126 4.27 3.37 -10.65
C ASP A 126 2.75 3.40 -10.81
N ILE A 127 2.11 2.29 -10.46
CA ILE A 127 0.66 2.13 -10.50
C ILE A 127 0.16 2.19 -9.07
N ARG A 128 -0.86 3.00 -8.82
CA ARG A 128 -1.43 3.17 -7.48
C ARG A 128 -2.95 3.13 -7.55
N PHE A 129 -3.55 2.20 -6.81
CA PHE A 129 -4.99 2.24 -6.58
C PHE A 129 -5.28 3.05 -5.33
N GLU A 130 -5.97 4.18 -5.48
CA GLU A 130 -6.32 5.01 -4.33
C GLU A 130 -7.13 4.19 -3.30
N LYS A 131 -6.77 4.39 -2.03
CA LYS A 131 -7.41 3.81 -0.83
C LYS A 131 -8.94 4.00 -0.79
N SER A 132 -9.46 4.97 -1.56
CA SER A 132 -10.86 5.40 -1.61
C SER A 132 -11.75 4.52 -2.51
N THR A 133 -11.18 3.62 -3.32
CA THR A 133 -11.99 2.58 -3.95
C THR A 133 -12.51 1.70 -2.83
N SER A 134 -13.74 1.98 -2.39
CA SER A 134 -14.49 1.25 -1.35
C SER A 134 -14.56 -0.27 -1.57
N SER A 135 -14.01 -0.77 -2.68
CA SER A 135 -13.80 -2.15 -3.08
C SER A 135 -12.61 -2.83 -2.37
N GLN A 136 -11.51 -2.16 -2.07
CA GLN A 136 -10.30 -2.84 -1.55
C GLN A 136 -10.53 -3.53 -0.19
N HIS A 137 -11.35 -2.93 0.68
CA HIS A 137 -11.74 -3.54 1.96
C HIS A 137 -12.90 -4.56 1.84
N ARG A 138 -13.47 -4.76 0.64
CA ARG A 138 -14.53 -5.75 0.42
C ARG A 138 -13.98 -7.15 0.22
N TYR A 139 -12.73 -7.26 -0.26
CA TYR A 139 -12.14 -8.54 -0.62
C TYR A 139 -11.33 -9.13 0.54
N THR A 140 -11.36 -10.45 0.64
CA THR A 140 -10.42 -11.19 1.48
C THR A 140 -9.21 -11.59 0.63
N PRO A 141 -8.02 -11.78 1.21
CA PRO A 141 -6.83 -12.20 0.47
C PRO A 141 -7.05 -13.45 -0.37
N GLU A 142 -7.96 -14.32 0.06
CA GLU A 142 -8.29 -15.58 -0.61
C GLU A 142 -9.29 -15.43 -1.75
N ASP A 143 -9.97 -14.28 -1.86
CA ASP A 143 -11.02 -14.02 -2.85
C ASP A 143 -10.87 -12.59 -3.41
N VAL A 144 -9.67 -12.30 -3.90
CA VAL A 144 -9.38 -11.07 -4.63
C VAL A 144 -9.69 -11.30 -6.11
N PRO A 145 -10.72 -10.65 -6.69
CA PRO A 145 -10.98 -10.73 -8.11
C PRO A 145 -9.86 -10.06 -8.90
N SER A 146 -9.71 -10.46 -10.16
CA SER A 146 -8.86 -9.75 -11.12
C SER A 146 -9.32 -8.29 -11.23
N VAL A 147 -8.38 -7.37 -11.38
CA VAL A 147 -8.69 -5.95 -11.59
C VAL A 147 -9.45 -5.70 -12.91
N ARG A 148 -9.39 -6.66 -13.84
CA ARG A 148 -10.17 -6.65 -15.08
C ARG A 148 -11.67 -6.83 -14.83
N GLU A 149 -12.05 -7.45 -13.72
CA GLU A 149 -13.44 -7.82 -13.40
C GLU A 149 -14.12 -6.81 -12.46
N VAL A 150 -13.42 -5.76 -12.04
CA VAL A 150 -13.91 -4.78 -11.07
C VAL A 150 -13.70 -3.36 -11.56
N GLU A 151 -14.65 -2.50 -11.21
CA GLU A 151 -14.52 -1.06 -11.43
C GLU A 151 -13.40 -0.53 -10.53
N ALA A 152 -12.32 -0.08 -11.16
CA ALA A 152 -11.14 0.45 -10.48
C ALA A 152 -10.73 1.81 -11.05
N ALA A 153 -9.94 2.55 -10.27
CA ALA A 153 -9.50 3.90 -10.62
C ALA A 153 -8.01 4.08 -10.28
N PRO A 154 -7.09 3.57 -11.11
CA PRO A 154 -5.66 3.69 -10.85
C PRO A 154 -5.13 5.08 -11.19
N SER A 155 -4.09 5.51 -10.47
CA SER A 155 -3.16 6.55 -10.93
C SER A 155 -1.88 5.87 -11.38
N ILE A 156 -1.55 6.02 -12.66
CA ILE A 156 -0.40 5.39 -13.32
C ILE A 156 0.60 6.48 -13.70
N TYR A 157 1.86 6.30 -13.30
CA TYR A 157 2.97 7.18 -13.62
C TYR A 157 4.03 6.40 -14.39
N LEU A 158 4.30 6.85 -15.61
CA LEU A 158 5.32 6.29 -16.49
C LEU A 158 6.47 7.28 -16.61
N ASP A 159 7.63 6.90 -16.10
CA ASP A 159 8.84 7.74 -16.17
C ASP A 159 9.78 7.17 -17.24
N LEU A 160 10.18 8.05 -18.18
CA LEU A 160 11.09 7.73 -19.27
C LEU A 160 12.42 8.45 -19.05
N ASN A 161 13.52 7.70 -18.92
CA ASN A 161 14.87 8.25 -18.77
C ASN A 161 15.52 8.50 -20.14
N ARG A 162 14.96 9.47 -20.87
CA ARG A 162 15.41 9.97 -22.17
C ARG A 162 14.73 11.28 -22.54
N GLU A 163 15.22 11.95 -23.57
CA GLU A 163 14.50 13.06 -24.19
C GLU A 163 13.23 12.57 -24.93
N PRO A 164 12.19 13.41 -25.05
CA PRO A 164 11.02 13.11 -25.86
C PRO A 164 11.38 12.93 -27.33
N GLU A 165 10.80 11.93 -27.97
CA GLU A 165 10.98 11.62 -29.38
C GLU A 165 9.69 11.83 -30.18
N ASP A 166 9.84 12.04 -31.49
CA ASP A 166 8.70 12.06 -32.41
C ASP A 166 8.05 10.67 -32.42
N GLY A 167 6.74 10.59 -32.15
CA GLY A 167 5.99 9.32 -32.05
C GLY A 167 5.64 8.90 -30.62
N ASP A 168 6.28 9.48 -29.60
CA ASP A 168 6.02 9.11 -28.20
C ASP A 168 4.56 9.31 -27.79
N LYS A 169 3.92 10.36 -28.33
CA LYS A 169 2.52 10.67 -28.02
C LYS A 169 1.59 9.59 -28.55
N GLU A 170 1.84 9.13 -29.78
CA GLU A 170 1.07 8.09 -30.43
C GLU A 170 1.24 6.74 -29.70
N VAL A 171 2.46 6.41 -29.25
CA VAL A 171 2.70 5.21 -28.44
C VAL A 171 2.01 5.32 -27.08
N PHE A 172 2.07 6.49 -26.44
CA PHE A 172 1.39 6.76 -25.17
C PHE A 172 -0.13 6.64 -25.27
N GLU A 173 -0.74 7.22 -26.31
CA GLU A 173 -2.20 7.13 -26.54
C GLU A 173 -2.62 5.68 -26.80
N ALA A 174 -1.84 4.93 -27.60
CA ALA A 174 -2.09 3.51 -27.84
C ALA A 174 -1.92 2.66 -26.56
N PHE A 175 -0.95 3.01 -25.70
CA PHE A 175 -0.78 2.38 -24.40
C PHE A 175 -1.96 2.65 -23.48
N ALA A 176 -2.45 3.89 -23.42
CA ALA A 176 -3.62 4.23 -22.62
C ALA A 176 -4.87 3.48 -23.11
N THR A 177 -5.08 3.39 -24.42
CA THR A 177 -6.18 2.59 -24.99
C THR A 177 -6.05 1.09 -24.67
N LEU A 178 -4.85 0.52 -24.72
CA LEU A 178 -4.64 -0.87 -24.29
C LEU A 178 -5.11 -1.09 -22.85
N LEU A 179 -4.75 -0.17 -21.94
CA LEU A 179 -5.15 -0.27 -20.54
C LEU A 179 -6.68 -0.13 -20.36
N GLU A 180 -7.32 0.78 -21.09
CA GLU A 180 -8.78 0.93 -21.10
C GLU A 180 -9.51 -0.31 -21.66
N ASP A 181 -8.94 -0.96 -22.68
CA ASP A 181 -9.54 -2.13 -23.32
C ASP A 181 -9.34 -3.41 -22.47
N GLU A 182 -8.19 -3.56 -21.83
CA GLU A 182 -7.84 -4.74 -21.03
C GLU A 182 -8.44 -4.71 -19.61
N PHE A 183 -8.65 -3.52 -19.05
CA PHE A 183 -9.07 -3.36 -17.66
C PHE A 183 -10.37 -2.57 -17.54
N SER A 184 -11.17 -2.90 -16.51
CA SER A 184 -12.43 -2.20 -16.20
C SER A 184 -12.18 -0.87 -15.47
N PHE A 185 -11.27 -0.03 -15.96
CA PHE A 185 -10.99 1.28 -15.36
C PHE A 185 -12.13 2.25 -15.66
N THR A 186 -12.89 2.61 -14.63
CA THR A 186 -14.04 3.53 -14.75
C THR A 186 -13.67 4.99 -14.48
N ASP A 187 -12.48 5.21 -13.95
CA ASP A 187 -11.89 6.50 -13.61
C ASP A 187 -10.37 6.30 -13.49
N GLY A 188 -9.64 7.34 -13.11
CA GLY A 188 -8.20 7.31 -12.92
C GLY A 188 -7.46 7.97 -14.07
N ARG A 189 -6.14 7.86 -14.05
CA ARG A 189 -5.29 8.54 -15.01
C ARG A 189 -4.00 7.81 -15.26
N ILE A 190 -3.43 8.07 -16.43
CA ILE A 190 -2.05 7.77 -16.75
C ILE A 190 -1.32 9.07 -17.08
N THR A 191 -0.10 9.23 -16.56
CA THR A 191 0.78 10.37 -16.86
C THR A 191 2.16 9.86 -17.26
N VAL A 192 2.72 10.42 -18.34
CA VAL A 192 4.11 10.18 -18.73
C VAL A 192 4.99 11.39 -18.43
N GLN A 193 6.19 11.13 -17.95
CA GLN A 193 7.20 12.14 -17.60
C GLN A 193 8.57 11.74 -18.14
N TYR A 194 9.41 12.74 -18.39
CA TYR A 194 10.74 12.53 -18.95
C TYR A 194 11.82 12.98 -17.97
N PHE A 195 12.84 12.15 -17.83
CA PHE A 195 13.96 12.30 -16.91
C PHE A 195 15.31 12.17 -17.64
N ASP A 196 16.34 12.77 -17.04
CA ASP A 196 17.76 12.53 -17.34
C ASP A 196 18.45 12.18 -16.02
N GLY A 197 18.64 10.89 -15.78
CA GLY A 197 18.93 10.36 -14.45
C GLY A 197 17.84 10.79 -13.44
N ASP A 198 18.23 11.28 -12.28
CA ASP A 198 17.27 11.68 -11.22
C ASP A 198 16.57 13.03 -11.49
N THR A 199 16.82 13.68 -12.64
CA THR A 199 16.31 15.03 -12.93
C THR A 199 15.16 14.98 -13.93
N LYS A 200 13.97 15.41 -13.51
CA LYS A 200 12.85 15.64 -14.42
C LYS A 200 13.19 16.75 -15.41
N ILE A 201 13.26 16.41 -16.69
CA ILE A 201 13.57 17.34 -17.78
C ILE A 201 12.31 17.89 -18.47
N LYS A 202 11.21 17.12 -18.47
CA LYS A 202 9.96 17.55 -19.10
C LYS A 202 8.74 16.82 -18.53
N GLY A 203 7.62 17.54 -18.43
CA GLY A 203 6.31 16.88 -18.33
C GLY A 203 5.89 16.36 -19.71
N GLY A 204 5.32 15.16 -19.75
CA GLY A 204 4.72 14.61 -20.95
C GLY A 204 3.22 14.88 -21.00
N TRP A 205 2.44 13.83 -21.22
CA TRP A 205 0.99 13.88 -21.36
C TRP A 205 0.30 13.20 -20.19
N THR A 206 -0.94 13.59 -19.94
CA THR A 206 -1.85 12.93 -19.02
C THR A 206 -3.12 12.58 -19.78
N GLN A 207 -3.59 11.35 -19.62
CA GLN A 207 -4.89 10.88 -20.09
C GLN A 207 -5.68 10.36 -18.88
N GLU A 208 -6.92 10.79 -18.76
CA GLU A 208 -7.86 10.27 -17.76
C GLU A 208 -8.63 9.11 -18.41
N PHE A 209 -8.87 8.04 -17.64
CA PHE A 209 -9.68 6.90 -18.07
C PHE A 209 -11.18 7.27 -17.95
N SER A 210 -12.03 6.75 -18.83
CA SER A 210 -13.46 7.11 -18.90
C SER A 210 -14.38 5.95 -19.24
#